data_AF-A0A0F9CNL3-F1
#
_entry.id   AF-A0A0F9CNL3-F1
#
_cell.length_a   1.000
_cell.length_b   1.000
_cell.length_c   1.000
_cell.angle_alpha   90.00
_cell.angle_beta   90.00
_cell.angle_gamma   90.00
#
_symmetry.space_group_name_H-M   'P 1'
#
loop_
_entity.id
_entity.type
_entity.pdbx_description
1 polymer ?
#
loop_
_entity_poly.entity_id
_entity_poly.type
_entity_poly.pdbx_seq_one_letter_code
_entity_poly.pdbx_strand_id
1 'polypeptide(L)' 'MSIINKADSMPRIYRKNYLAAVEGRATPRNAIKAFCLECMGWQRNEVSGCSTIDCPLNLYRP' A
#
# COMPACT_ATOMS: atom_id res chain seq x y z
N MET A 1 10.71 -15.92 -0.65
CA MET A 1 10.83 -14.70 0.17
C MET A 1 9.47 -14.42 0.80
N SER A 2 9.40 -14.22 2.12
CA SER A 2 8.14 -13.87 2.81
C SER A 2 7.68 -12.48 2.39
N ILE A 3 6.37 -12.27 2.25
CA ILE A 3 5.77 -10.96 1.98
C ILE A 3 6.18 -9.92 3.03
N ILE A 4 6.41 -10.36 4.27
CA ILE A 4 6.90 -9.52 5.38
C ILE A 4 8.29 -8.94 5.08
N ASN A 5 9.19 -9.73 4.49
CA ASN A 5 10.57 -9.32 4.23
C ASN A 5 10.64 -8.22 3.15
N LYS A 6 9.59 -8.01 2.36
CA LYS A 6 9.53 -6.87 1.42
C LYS A 6 9.60 -5.53 2.17
N ALA A 7 9.23 -5.48 3.45
CA ALA A 7 9.30 -4.27 4.27
C ALA A 7 10.73 -3.68 4.38
N ASP A 8 11.76 -4.51 4.26
CA ASP A 8 13.15 -4.09 4.42
C ASP A 8 13.62 -3.15 3.29
N SER A 9 13.04 -3.29 2.09
CA SER A 9 13.32 -2.41 0.94
C SER A 9 12.40 -1.19 0.85
N MET A 10 11.44 -1.02 1.79
CA MET A 10 10.48 0.09 1.75
C MET A 10 11.00 1.31 2.53
N PRO A 11 10.56 2.53 2.18
CA PRO A 11 10.79 3.72 3.00
C PRO A 11 10.25 3.52 4.42
N ARG A 12 11.05 3.90 5.43
CA ARG A 12 10.74 3.66 6.86
C ARG A 12 9.36 4.15 7.27
N ILE A 13 8.90 5.26 6.70
CA ILE A 13 7.60 5.87 7.01
C ILE A 13 6.40 4.99 6.65
N TYR A 14 6.54 4.06 5.70
CA TYR A 14 5.44 3.20 5.23
C TYR A 14 5.47 1.78 5.82
N ARG A 15 6.64 1.36 6.34
CA ARG A 15 6.85 -0.01 6.86
C ARG A 15 5.81 -0.43 7.89
N LYS A 16 5.51 0.42 8.88
CA LYS A 16 4.55 0.09 9.94
C LYS A 16 3.17 -0.25 9.38
N ASN A 17 2.68 0.53 8.43
CA ASN A 17 1.36 0.32 7.83
C ASN A 17 1.35 -0.91 6.93
N TYR A 18 2.44 -1.13 6.17
CA TYR A 18 2.60 -2.33 5.36
C TYR A 18 2.59 -3.60 6.21
N LEU A 19 3.41 -3.65 7.26
CA LEU A 19 3.48 -4.78 8.20
C LEU A 19 2.13 -5.07 8.84
N ALA A 20 1.44 -4.03 9.33
CA ALA A 20 0.10 -4.20 9.89
C ALA A 20 -0.89 -4.79 8.86
N ALA A 21 -0.79 -4.44 7.58
CA ALA A 21 -1.66 -4.96 6.54
C ALA A 21 -1.39 -6.44 6.25
N VAL A 22 -0.12 -6.83 6.07
CA VAL A 22 0.24 -8.23 5.75
C VAL A 22 0.10 -9.18 6.94
N GLU A 23 0.11 -8.66 8.16
CA GLU A 23 -0.16 -9.41 9.39
C GLU A 23 -1.66 -9.47 9.74
N GLY A 24 -2.55 -8.86 8.93
CA GLY A 24 -3.99 -8.88 9.18
C GLY A 24 -4.44 -8.01 10.36
N ARG A 25 -3.61 -7.05 10.79
CA ARG A 25 -3.88 -6.13 11.92
C ARG A 25 -4.32 -4.73 11.50
N ALA A 26 -4.32 -4.43 10.19
CA ALA A 26 -4.77 -3.15 9.66
C ALA A 26 -6.28 -3.12 9.45
N THR A 27 -6.86 -1.92 9.54
CA THR A 27 -8.22 -1.69 9.03
C THR A 27 -8.24 -1.84 7.50
N PRO A 28 -9.39 -2.18 6.88
CA PRO A 28 -9.49 -2.31 5.42
C PRO A 28 -8.94 -1.08 4.67
N ARG A 29 -9.25 0.14 5.16
CA ARG A 29 -8.74 1.39 4.59
C ARG A 29 -7.21 1.48 4.64
N ASN A 30 -6.59 1.08 5.75
CA ASN A 30 -5.13 1.11 5.89
C ASN A 30 -4.45 0.01 5.05
N ALA A 31 -5.09 -1.14 4.88
CA ALA A 31 -4.62 -2.19 3.98
C ALA A 31 -4.64 -1.71 2.51
N ILE A 32 -5.73 -1.09 2.07
CA ILE A 32 -5.82 -0.47 0.72
C ILE A 32 -4.75 0.61 0.55
N LYS A 33 -4.57 1.48 1.55
CA LYS A 33 -3.52 2.50 1.51
C LYS A 33 -2.11 1.91 1.37
N ALA A 34 -1.80 0.84 2.11
CA ALA A 34 -0.52 0.16 2.01
C ALA A 34 -0.33 -0.46 0.62
N PHE A 35 -1.36 -1.11 0.09
CA PHE A 35 -1.36 -1.67 -1.26
C PHE A 35 -1.14 -0.60 -2.34
N CYS A 36 -1.91 0.49 -2.31
CA CYS A 36 -1.79 1.55 -3.31
C CYS A 36 -0.41 2.22 -3.28
N LEU A 37 0.15 2.45 -2.09
CA LEU A 37 1.50 2.98 -1.95
C LEU A 37 2.55 2.01 -2.49
N GLU A 38 2.44 0.71 -2.20
CA GLU A 38 3.35 -0.30 -2.75
C GLU A 38 3.25 -0.35 -4.29
N CYS A 39 2.02 -0.38 -4.82
CA CYS A 39 1.73 -0.41 -6.26
C CYS A 39 2.35 0.78 -7.01
N MET A 40 2.32 1.97 -6.41
CA MET A 40 2.88 3.20 -6.97
C MET A 40 4.34 3.46 -6.54
N GLY A 41 5.07 2.44 -6.10
CA GLY A 41 6.50 2.57 -5.79
C GLY A 41 6.80 3.53 -4.63
N TRP A 42 5.91 3.60 -3.65
CA TRP A 42 5.98 4.47 -2.47
C TRP A 42 5.88 5.97 -2.77
N GLN A 43 5.36 6.35 -3.94
CA GLN A 43 5.11 7.74 -4.32
C GLN A 43 3.67 8.12 -4.03
N ARG A 44 3.44 8.94 -2.98
CA ARG A 44 2.09 9.31 -2.55
C ARG A 44 1.29 10.06 -3.62
N ASN A 45 1.95 10.95 -4.37
CA ASN A 45 1.28 11.77 -5.37
C ASN A 45 0.76 10.94 -6.55
N GLU A 46 1.47 9.87 -6.90
CA GLU A 46 1.07 8.92 -7.94
C GLU A 46 -0.20 8.13 -7.56
N VAL A 47 -0.42 7.88 -6.26
CA VAL A 47 -1.65 7.22 -5.79
C VAL A 47 -2.89 8.08 -6.10
N SER A 48 -2.83 9.37 -5.78
CA SER A 48 -3.94 10.30 -6.05
C SER A 48 -4.15 10.49 -7.56
N GLY A 49 -3.06 10.51 -8.33
CA GLY A 49 -3.07 10.60 -9.79
C GLY A 49 -3.40 9.29 -10.55
N CYS A 50 -3.59 8.17 -9.86
CA CYS A 50 -3.77 6.87 -10.49
C CYS A 50 -5.01 6.81 -11.41
N SER A 51 -4.77 6.62 -12.70
CA SER A 51 -5.78 6.53 -13.77
C SER A 51 -6.19 5.11 -14.15
N THR A 52 -5.70 4.10 -13.41
CA THR A 52 -6.00 2.68 -13.63
C THR A 52 -7.45 2.37 -13.21
N ILE A 53 -8.41 2.69 -14.07
CA ILE A 53 -9.86 2.59 -13.79
C ILE A 53 -10.38 1.15 -13.72
N ASP A 54 -9.65 0.20 -14.30
CA ASP A 54 -9.91 -1.24 -14.25
C ASP A 54 -9.43 -1.87 -12.93
N CYS A 55 -8.70 -1.13 -12.10
CA CYS A 55 -8.34 -1.59 -10.76
C CYS A 55 -9.57 -1.52 -9.83
N PRO A 56 -9.99 -2.63 -9.20
CA PRO A 56 -11.14 -2.65 -8.30
C PRO A 56 -10.94 -1.79 -7.05
N LEU A 57 -9.69 -1.43 -6.73
CA LEU A 57 -9.34 -0.55 -5.61
C LEU A 57 -9.24 0.93 -6.01
N ASN A 58 -9.38 1.28 -7.29
CA ASN A 58 -9.24 2.66 -7.77
C ASN A 58 -10.18 3.61 -7.01
N LEU A 59 -11.45 3.24 -6.83
CA LEU A 59 -12.45 4.06 -6.12
C LEU A 59 -12.22 4.15 -4.60
N TYR A 60 -11.38 3.30 -4.04
CA TYR A 60 -11.08 3.24 -2.60
C TYR A 60 -9.67 3.72 -2.26
N ARG A 61 -8.90 4.14 -3.28
CA ARG A 61 -7.55 4.64 -3.11
C ARG A 61 -7.55 5.90 -2.22
N PRO A 62 -6.52 6.07 -1.37
CA PRO A 62 -6.45 7.14 -0.39
C PRO A 62 -6.19 8.54 -0.98
#